data_AF-A0A2T4JDP0-F1
#
_entry.id   AF-A0A2T4JDP0-F1
#
_cell.length_a   1.000
_cell.length_b   1.000
_cell.length_c   1.000
_cell.angle_alpha   90.00
_cell.angle_beta   90.00
_cell.angle_gamma   90.00
#
_symmetry.space_group_name_H-M   'P 1'
#
loop_
_entity.id
_entity.type
_entity.pdbx_description
1 polymer ?
#
loop_
_entity_poly.entity_id
_entity_poly.type
_entity_poly.pdbx_seq_one_letter_code
_entity_poly.pdbx_strand_id
1 'polypeptide(L)'
;MKRLIIKATAAAGFFRCGVHWPEAGKTVSRDEFTPEQWTILKDEPNLRIGPAPEDTVDVAGAIEDSLRVSVRDAIGQLEPGDFGEDGLPKVEALRKALPTGTKGLTKALVAEIWAELKPAV
;
A
#
# COMPACT_ATOMS: atom_id res chain seq x y z
N MET A 1 -18.29 14.13 -2.78
CA MET A 1 -18.37 13.07 -1.74
C MET A 1 -17.40 13.42 -0.63
N LYS A 2 -17.81 13.34 0.64
CA LYS A 2 -16.95 13.69 1.78
C LYS A 2 -16.00 12.52 2.04
N ARG A 3 -14.70 12.73 1.84
CA ARG A 3 -13.68 11.74 2.21
C ARG A 3 -13.44 11.79 3.71
N LEU A 4 -13.20 10.63 4.30
CA LEU A 4 -12.92 10.44 5.72
C LEU A 4 -11.52 9.85 5.85
N ILE A 5 -10.80 10.24 6.90
CA ILE A 5 -9.54 9.60 7.24
C ILE A 5 -9.78 8.65 8.42
N ILE A 6 -9.34 7.41 8.25
CA ILE A 6 -9.37 6.39 9.30
C ILE A 6 -7.92 6.03 9.62
N LYS A 7 -7.52 6.27 10.87
CA LYS A 7 -6.17 5.97 11.36
C LYS A 7 -6.19 5.01 12.53
N ALA A 8 -5.22 4.12 12.58
CA ALA A 8 -4.99 3.30 13.76
C ALA A 8 -4.35 4.12 14.88
N THR A 9 -4.67 3.78 16.13
CA THR A 9 -3.97 4.31 17.30
C THR A 9 -2.62 3.64 17.52
N ALA A 10 -2.44 2.41 17.03
CA ALA A 10 -1.21 1.65 17.17
C ALA A 10 -0.23 1.97 16.03
N ALA A 11 1.05 2.15 16.37
CA ALA A 11 2.12 2.43 15.41
C ALA A 11 2.36 1.29 14.39
N ALA A 12 2.04 0.05 14.77
CA ALA A 12 2.10 -1.10 13.88
C ALA A 12 0.93 -1.15 12.87
N GLY A 13 -0.05 -0.26 13.00
CA GLY A 13 -1.33 -0.34 12.29
C GLY A 13 -2.33 -1.30 12.96
N PHE A 14 -3.52 -1.41 12.38
CA PHE A 14 -4.61 -2.24 12.89
C PHE A 14 -5.43 -2.85 11.75
N PHE A 15 -5.80 -4.12 11.86
CA PHE A 15 -6.61 -4.79 10.84
C PHE A 15 -8.08 -4.89 11.27
N ARG A 16 -9.00 -4.38 10.46
CA ARG A 16 -10.45 -4.50 10.70
C ARG A 16 -11.21 -4.51 9.38
N CYS A 17 -12.28 -5.31 9.31
CA CYS A 17 -13.13 -5.45 8.11
C CYS A 17 -12.34 -5.85 6.84
N GLY A 18 -11.27 -6.64 7.00
CA GLY A 18 -10.40 -7.04 5.89
C GLY A 18 -9.44 -5.95 5.39
N VAL A 19 -9.40 -4.79 6.04
CA VAL A 19 -8.56 -3.65 5.66
C VAL A 19 -7.51 -3.40 6.74
N HIS A 20 -6.28 -3.12 6.30
CA HIS A 20 -5.22 -2.61 7.15
C HIS A 20 -5.32 -1.09 7.30
N TRP A 21 -5.36 -0.62 8.54
CA TRP A 21 -5.41 0.78 8.92
C TRP A 21 -4.05 1.20 9.49
N PRO A 22 -3.26 2.01 8.79
CA PRO A 22 -1.98 2.50 9.32
C PRO A 22 -2.20 3.61 10.34
N GLU A 23 -1.20 3.86 11.19
CA GLU A 23 -1.15 5.01 12.10
C GLU A 23 -1.23 6.35 11.34
N ALA A 24 -0.57 6.40 10.16
CA ALA A 24 -0.59 7.57 9.27
C ALA A 24 -2.00 7.93 8.77
N GLY A 25 -2.93 6.99 8.84
CA GLY A 25 -4.29 7.14 8.32
C GLY A 25 -4.42 6.78 6.84
N LYS A 26 -5.60 6.29 6.49
CA LYS A 26 -6.01 5.99 5.13
C LYS A 26 -7.27 6.79 4.81
N THR A 27 -7.31 7.39 3.63
CA THR A 27 -8.48 8.14 3.18
C THR A 27 -9.45 7.20 2.50
N VAL A 28 -10.71 7.24 2.91
CA VAL A 28 -11.77 6.37 2.37
C VAL A 28 -13.07 7.14 2.23
N SER A 29 -13.94 6.67 1.36
CA SER A 29 -15.35 7.07 1.33
C SER A 29 -16.16 6.19 2.27
N ARG A 30 -17.18 6.76 2.91
CA ARG A 30 -18.16 5.98 3.69
C ARG A 30 -18.85 4.92 2.83
N ASP A 31 -19.08 5.23 1.55
CA ASP A 31 -19.86 4.40 0.64
C ASP A 31 -19.13 3.11 0.21
N GLU A 32 -17.84 2.98 0.53
CA GLU A 32 -17.05 1.77 0.29
C GLU A 32 -17.35 0.65 1.31
N PHE A 33 -18.08 0.97 2.39
CA PHE A 33 -18.36 0.03 3.48
C PHE A 33 -19.86 -0.23 3.61
N THR A 34 -20.21 -1.47 3.97
CA THR A 34 -21.58 -1.78 4.34
C THR A 34 -21.95 -1.06 5.65
N PRO A 35 -23.26 -0.83 5.93
CA PRO A 35 -23.68 -0.21 7.18
C PRO A 35 -23.19 -0.95 8.43
N GLU A 36 -23.08 -2.28 8.35
CA GLU A 36 -22.58 -3.14 9.41
C GLU A 36 -21.07 -2.95 9.63
N GLN A 37 -20.28 -2.95 8.55
CA GLN A 37 -18.85 -2.66 8.60
C GLN A 37 -18.60 -1.26 9.15
N TRP A 38 -19.40 -0.29 8.72
CA TRP A 38 -19.29 1.09 9.18
C TRP A 38 -19.54 1.23 10.68
N THR A 39 -20.53 0.51 11.21
CA THR A 39 -20.83 0.46 12.64
C THR A 39 -19.64 -0.12 13.40
N ILE A 40 -19.08 -1.24 12.92
CA ILE A 40 -17.89 -1.85 13.52
C ILE A 40 -16.70 -0.90 13.54
N LEU A 41 -16.44 -0.18 12.44
CA LEU A 41 -15.32 0.75 12.35
C LEU A 41 -15.50 1.95 13.29
N LYS A 42 -16.73 2.43 13.47
CA LYS A 42 -17.04 3.56 14.36
C LYS A 42 -16.94 3.19 15.84
N ASP A 43 -17.33 1.97 16.20
CA ASP A 43 -17.25 1.45 17.58
C ASP A 43 -15.85 0.91 17.94
N GLU A 44 -14.92 0.81 16.99
CA GLU A 44 -13.58 0.28 17.23
C GLU A 44 -12.70 1.29 18.00
N PRO A 45 -12.30 0.99 19.26
CA PRO A 45 -11.51 1.92 20.07
C PRO A 45 -10.09 2.17 19.53
N ASN A 46 -9.58 1.24 18.72
CA ASN A 46 -8.25 1.33 18.12
C ASN A 46 -8.22 2.12 16.80
N LEU A 47 -9.38 2.60 16.34
CA LEU A 47 -9.49 3.41 15.14
C LEU A 47 -9.99 4.81 15.46
N ARG A 48 -9.42 5.80 14.77
CA ARG A 48 -9.88 7.19 14.82
C ARG A 48 -10.37 7.58 13.44
N ILE A 49 -11.67 7.84 13.36
CA ILE A 49 -12.34 8.31 12.15
C ILE A 49 -12.56 9.81 12.29
N GLY A 50 -12.11 10.57 11.29
CA GLY A 50 -12.31 12.02 11.23
C GLY A 50 -12.63 12.49 9.81
N PRO A 51 -13.15 13.73 9.66
CA PRO A 51 -13.20 14.37 8.36
C PRO A 51 -11.78 14.44 7.80
N ALA A 52 -11.58 14.03 6.55
CA ALA A 52 -10.31 14.28 5.89
C ALA A 52 -10.19 15.81 5.69
N PRO A 53 -9.11 16.47 6.13
CA PRO A 53 -8.76 17.80 5.63
C PRO A 53 -8.93 17.85 4.11
N GLU A 54 -9.44 18.96 3.61
CA GLU A 54 -9.68 19.21 2.18
C GLU A 54 -8.37 19.10 1.35
N ASP A 55 -7.22 19.26 2.02
CA ASP A 55 -5.85 19.07 1.51
C ASP A 55 -5.16 17.75 1.93
N THR A 56 -5.88 16.79 2.53
CA THR A 56 -5.28 15.46 2.77
C THR A 56 -5.24 14.68 1.47
N VAL A 57 -4.13 14.87 0.77
CA VAL A 57 -3.62 13.90 -0.20
C VAL A 57 -3.54 12.56 0.52
N ASP A 58 -3.99 11.48 -0.12
CA ASP A 58 -3.88 10.13 0.42
C ASP A 58 -2.40 9.79 0.57
N VAL A 59 -1.77 10.16 1.68
CA VAL A 59 -0.31 10.06 1.82
C VAL A 59 0.13 8.59 1.80
N ALA A 60 -0.70 7.69 2.36
CA ALA A 60 -0.40 6.27 2.39
C ALA A 60 -0.54 5.62 1.01
N GLY A 61 -1.64 5.87 0.29
CA GLY A 61 -1.85 5.44 -1.08
C GLY A 61 -0.82 6.06 -2.02
N ALA A 62 -0.52 7.35 -1.87
CA ALA A 62 0.51 8.02 -2.66
C ALA A 62 1.93 7.49 -2.38
N ILE A 63 2.25 7.10 -1.13
CA ILE A 63 3.52 6.44 -0.81
C ILE A 63 3.57 5.04 -1.44
N GLU A 64 2.48 4.27 -1.34
CA GLU A 64 2.41 2.94 -1.95
C GLU A 64 2.49 3.00 -3.47
N ASP A 65 1.75 3.90 -4.12
CA ASP A 65 1.83 4.19 -5.55
C ASP A 65 3.23 4.64 -5.95
N SER A 66 3.86 5.54 -5.18
CA SER A 66 5.23 5.99 -5.45
C SER A 66 6.25 4.85 -5.34
N LEU A 67 6.07 3.93 -4.40
CA LEU A 67 6.91 2.74 -4.28
C LEU A 67 6.69 1.80 -5.47
N ARG A 68 5.44 1.57 -5.88
CA ARG A 68 5.10 0.71 -7.02
C ARG A 68 5.68 1.24 -8.33
N VAL A 69 5.59 2.55 -8.56
CA VAL A 69 6.21 3.23 -9.72
C VAL A 69 7.73 3.04 -9.67
N SER A 70 8.37 3.33 -8.54
CA SER A 70 9.82 3.19 -8.39
C SER A 70 10.30 1.77 -8.62
N VAL A 71 9.56 0.76 -8.12
CA VAL A 71 9.86 -0.66 -8.36
C VAL A 71 9.68 -1.02 -9.83
N ARG A 72 8.66 -0.50 -10.50
CA ARG A 72 8.44 -0.74 -11.93
C ARG A 72 9.60 -0.21 -12.78
N ASP A 73 10.04 1.02 -12.53
CA ASP A 73 11.19 1.62 -13.21
C ASP A 73 12.48 0.82 -12.93
N ALA A 74 12.70 0.42 -11.67
CA ALA A 74 13.87 -0.37 -11.30
C ALA A 74 13.90 -1.74 -11.98
N ILE A 75 12.76 -2.42 -12.11
CA ILE A 75 12.66 -3.71 -12.83
C ILE A 75 13.15 -3.59 -14.28
N GLY A 76 12.84 -2.47 -14.96
CA GLY A 76 13.28 -2.22 -16.34
C GLY A 76 14.79 -2.03 -16.50
N GLN A 77 15.50 -1.77 -15.40
CA GLN A 77 16.96 -1.60 -15.38
C GLN A 77 17.72 -2.83 -14.86
N LEU A 78 17.01 -3.91 -14.49
CA LEU A 78 17.62 -5.13 -13.98
C LEU A 78 18.31 -5.93 -15.10
N GLU A 79 19.45 -6.53 -14.75
CA GLU A 79 20.14 -7.45 -15.66
C GLU A 79 19.58 -8.87 -15.54
N PRO A 80 19.78 -9.77 -16.51
CA PRO A 80 19.29 -11.15 -16.44
C PRO A 80 19.69 -11.91 -15.16
N GLY A 81 20.84 -11.57 -14.57
CA GLY A 81 21.31 -12.15 -13.30
C GLY A 81 20.55 -11.67 -12.05
N ASP A 82 19.78 -10.59 -12.16
CA ASP A 82 18.96 -10.03 -11.08
C ASP A 82 17.57 -10.67 -10.99
N PHE A 83 17.27 -11.62 -11.88
CA PHE A 83 16.07 -12.45 -11.81
C PHE A 83 16.37 -13.77 -11.08
N GLY A 84 15.40 -14.23 -10.29
CA GLY A 84 15.44 -15.52 -9.63
C GLY A 84 15.15 -16.68 -10.60
N GLU A 85 15.36 -17.90 -10.13
CA GLU A 85 14.99 -19.13 -10.87
C GLU A 85 13.47 -19.21 -11.12
N ASP A 86 12.67 -18.51 -10.32
CA ASP A 86 11.23 -18.32 -10.48
C ASP A 86 10.86 -17.30 -11.58
N GLY A 87 11.87 -16.70 -12.23
CA GLY A 87 11.68 -15.65 -13.24
C GLY A 87 11.10 -14.36 -12.65
N LEU A 88 11.17 -14.18 -11.32
CA LEU A 88 10.79 -12.95 -10.63
C LEU A 88 12.02 -12.06 -10.39
N PRO A 89 11.87 -10.72 -10.40
CA PRO A 89 12.92 -9.82 -9.93
C PRO A 89 13.34 -10.13 -8.49
N LYS A 90 14.65 -10.20 -8.21
CA LYS A 90 15.16 -10.41 -6.85
C LYS A 90 14.93 -9.14 -6.00
N VAL A 91 14.35 -9.31 -4.81
CA VAL A 91 14.15 -8.21 -3.85
C VAL A 91 15.46 -7.50 -3.50
N GLU A 92 16.55 -8.26 -3.36
CA GLU A 92 17.89 -7.74 -3.08
C GLU A 92 18.42 -6.83 -4.21
N ALA A 93 18.20 -7.22 -5.46
CA ALA A 93 18.59 -6.43 -6.63
C ALA A 93 17.78 -5.12 -6.70
N LEU A 94 16.48 -5.19 -6.45
CA LEU A 94 15.61 -4.01 -6.38
C LEU A 94 15.98 -3.08 -5.22
N ARG A 95 16.38 -3.60 -4.07
CA ARG A 95 16.88 -2.77 -2.96
C ARG A 95 18.19 -2.08 -3.30
N LYS A 96 19.06 -2.73 -4.08
CA LYS A 96 20.30 -2.14 -4.56
C LYS A 96 20.03 -1.03 -5.59
N ALA A 97 19.03 -1.21 -6.45
CA ALA A 97 18.60 -0.21 -7.44
C ALA A 97 17.82 0.95 -6.82
N LEU A 98 17.10 0.72 -5.72
CA LEU A 98 16.30 1.71 -4.99
C LEU A 98 16.87 1.94 -3.58
N PRO A 99 17.96 2.70 -3.43
CA PRO A 99 18.57 2.92 -2.11
C PRO A 99 17.67 3.69 -1.13
N THR A 100 16.66 4.41 -1.64
CA THR A 100 15.67 5.17 -0.86
C THR A 100 14.26 4.60 -1.05
N GLY A 101 13.46 4.60 0.00
CA GLY A 101 12.03 4.27 -0.09
C GLY A 101 11.68 2.77 -0.09
N THR A 102 12.62 1.86 0.19
CA THR A 102 12.38 0.40 0.21
C THR A 102 11.62 -0.12 1.43
N LYS A 103 11.19 0.77 2.33
CA LYS A 103 10.42 0.41 3.51
C LYS A 103 9.03 -0.09 3.06
N GLY A 104 8.84 -1.41 3.10
CA GLY A 104 7.64 -2.08 2.57
C GLY A 104 7.88 -2.94 1.33
N LEU A 105 9.09 -2.91 0.75
CA LEU A 105 9.44 -3.79 -0.37
C LEU A 105 9.55 -5.25 0.10
N THR A 106 8.60 -6.06 -0.33
CA THR A 106 8.49 -7.49 -0.02
C THR A 106 8.45 -8.32 -1.30
N LYS A 107 8.74 -9.63 -1.20
CA LYS A 107 8.65 -10.55 -2.35
C LYS A 107 7.22 -10.57 -2.94
N ALA A 108 6.19 -10.48 -2.10
CA ALA A 108 4.80 -10.46 -2.54
C ALA A 108 4.49 -9.21 -3.39
N LEU A 109 4.88 -8.02 -2.91
CA LEU A 109 4.68 -6.77 -3.65
C LEU A 109 5.42 -6.79 -5.00
N VAL A 110 6.65 -7.31 -5.03
CA VAL A 110 7.42 -7.45 -6.28
C VAL A 110 6.74 -8.40 -7.27
N ALA A 111 6.23 -9.54 -6.79
CA ALA A 111 5.52 -10.49 -7.63
C ALA A 111 4.22 -9.90 -8.21
N GLU A 112 3.49 -9.13 -7.41
CA GLU A 112 2.28 -8.42 -7.83
C GLU A 112 2.59 -7.40 -8.95
N ILE A 113 3.58 -6.53 -8.74
CA ILE A 113 4.00 -5.53 -9.75
C ILE A 113 4.53 -6.21 -11.02
N TRP A 114 5.27 -7.32 -10.89
CA TRP A 114 5.76 -8.08 -12.03
C TRP A 114 4.64 -8.76 -12.82
N ALA A 115 3.58 -9.21 -12.14
CA ALA A 115 2.40 -9.76 -12.80
C ALA A 115 1.63 -8.68 -13.57
N GLU A 116 1.52 -7.46 -13.03
CA GLU A 116 0.91 -6.31 -13.72
C GLU A 116 1.67 -5.91 -15.00
N LEU A 117 2.99 -6.08 -15.01
CA LEU A 117 3.85 -5.73 -16.15
C LEU A 117 3.78 -6.73 -17.31
N LYS A 118 3.43 -7.98 -17.02
CA LYS A 118 3.29 -9.00 -18.07
C LYS A 118 1.99 -8.72 -18.82
N PRO A 119 2.01 -8.62 -20.16
CA PRO A 119 0.77 -8.52 -20.92
C PRO A 119 -0.10 -9.75 -20.60
N ALA A 120 -1.38 -9.53 -20.35
CA ALA A 120 -2.34 -10.61 -20.23
C ALA A 120 -2.28 -11.44 -21.52
N VAL A 121 -1.86 -12.70 -21.39
CA VAL A 121 -1.83 -13.67 -22.49
C VAL A 121 -3.24 -14.15 -22.78
#